data_AF-A0A426Y6H4-F1
#
_entry.id   AF-A0A426Y6H4-F1
#
_cell.length_a   1.000
_cell.length_b   1.000
_cell.length_c   1.000
_cell.angle_alpha   90.00
_cell.angle_beta   90.00
_cell.angle_gamma   90.00
#
_symmetry.space_group_name_H-M   'P 1'
#
loop_
_entity.id
_entity.type
_entity.pdbx_description
1 polymer ?
#
loop_
_entity_poly.entity_id
_entity_poly.type
_entity_poly.pdbx_seq_one_letter_code
_entity_poly.pdbx_strand_id
1 'polypeptide(L)'
;MEDGEVIREVDLDHSFYSLDVAGDLPGDDEEFSVQGEELQDEEDVIGGKEPRQPVISSYRVKIIEILKNLHSPEIKIYSEASKEFIRLLKGETGGGILREYIQLAPKCSEIMEAWRLHQGMPGMSHILSLVSVILNHPDGKSLADPIGRNLDSLARLIVETKLSNIYIELSSQDSRRQSAALNLLASVVRHSGRLASEVAKIFDFKLPVLSKLSGIQKKKGREERHGLRGSTRRAFVGFAMSFLEIGNPRLLRWVLQQRELYSGVLRGFGSDDPETIIYVLSTLRNKVLVEDSLIPPALRSVLFGSTTLEQLSYISGNPLAGRAADIAHEVLVMVCTDPSNGLMPGLTLKGNEKRLLDLMKKLKATEVDYHRELLLAIANKRPSLSAAYMDEFPYHLEPRLSSSWSVLFSQPL
;
A
#
# COMPACT_ATOMS: atom_id res chain seq x y z
N MET A 1 -7.49 37.73 -51.62
CA MET A 1 -6.43 36.95 -52.28
C MET A 1 -6.24 35.71 -51.40
N GLU A 2 -7.20 34.78 -51.39
CA GLU A 2 -7.45 33.75 -52.43
C GLU A 2 -6.20 32.85 -52.54
N ASP A 3 -6.20 31.55 -52.28
CA ASP A 3 -7.18 30.47 -52.42
C ASP A 3 -6.91 29.35 -51.38
N GLY A 4 -7.77 28.40 -50.99
CA GLY A 4 -9.03 27.93 -51.58
C GLY A 4 -8.89 26.51 -52.15
N GLU A 5 -9.14 25.46 -51.34
CA GLU A 5 -9.57 24.08 -51.73
C GLU A 5 -9.69 23.28 -50.40
N VAL A 6 -10.82 22.86 -49.83
CA VAL A 6 -12.15 22.36 -50.24
C VAL A 6 -12.19 20.89 -50.73
N ILE A 7 -12.45 20.02 -49.73
CA ILE A 7 -13.37 18.86 -49.68
C ILE A 7 -13.16 17.68 -50.64
N ARG A 8 -13.03 16.48 -50.05
CA ARG A 8 -13.83 15.30 -50.44
C ARG A 8 -14.30 14.51 -49.21
N GLU A 9 -15.57 14.69 -48.88
CA GLU A 9 -16.43 13.69 -48.25
C GLU A 9 -16.61 12.50 -49.20
N VAL A 10 -16.63 11.29 -48.65
CA VAL A 10 -17.30 10.14 -49.27
C VAL A 10 -17.99 9.37 -48.16
N ASP A 11 -19.29 9.60 -48.01
CA ASP A 11 -20.24 8.62 -47.51
C ASP A 11 -20.59 7.65 -48.65
N LEU A 12 -20.75 6.36 -48.35
CA LEU A 12 -22.00 5.60 -48.60
C LEU A 12 -21.80 4.06 -48.51
N ASP A 13 -22.77 3.47 -47.80
CA ASP A 13 -23.47 2.20 -48.04
C ASP A 13 -22.91 0.82 -47.62
N HIS A 14 -23.60 0.30 -46.59
CA HIS A 14 -24.48 -0.89 -46.60
C HIS A 14 -24.02 -2.18 -47.30
N SER A 15 -23.79 -3.23 -46.51
CA SER A 15 -24.34 -4.60 -46.71
C SER A 15 -24.03 -5.43 -45.45
N PHE A 16 -24.99 -5.83 -44.60
CA PHE A 16 -25.88 -6.99 -44.74
C PHE A 16 -25.18 -8.26 -45.25
N TYR A 17 -24.80 -9.15 -44.34
CA TYR A 17 -24.98 -10.60 -44.52
C TYR A 17 -25.43 -11.22 -43.20
N SER A 18 -26.72 -11.51 -43.17
CA SER A 18 -27.37 -12.48 -42.31
C SER A 18 -27.17 -13.86 -42.93
N LEU A 19 -26.97 -14.89 -42.12
CA LEU A 19 -27.03 -16.28 -42.55
C LEU A 19 -27.76 -17.07 -41.46
N ASP A 20 -29.09 -17.06 -41.58
CA ASP A 20 -29.96 -18.12 -41.08
C ASP A 20 -29.84 -19.32 -42.04
N VAL A 21 -29.60 -20.51 -41.49
CA VAL A 21 -30.06 -21.77 -42.09
C VAL A 21 -30.63 -22.64 -40.97
N ALA A 22 -31.89 -23.00 -41.16
CA ALA A 22 -32.71 -23.86 -40.32
C ALA A 22 -32.58 -25.36 -40.70
N GLY A 23 -33.08 -26.21 -39.79
CA GLY A 23 -33.42 -27.63 -39.99
C GLY A 23 -32.38 -28.59 -39.39
N ASP A 24 -32.70 -29.61 -38.59
CA ASP A 24 -33.96 -30.22 -38.16
C ASP A 24 -33.68 -31.09 -36.90
N LEU A 25 -34.72 -31.30 -36.08
CA LEU A 25 -34.80 -32.26 -34.97
C LEU A 25 -34.98 -33.71 -35.48
N PRO A 26 -34.71 -34.76 -34.67
CA PRO A 26 -35.63 -35.28 -33.63
C PRO A 26 -34.90 -35.50 -32.28
N GLY A 27 -35.52 -35.44 -31.11
CA GLY A 27 -36.78 -36.04 -30.69
C GLY A 27 -36.45 -37.27 -29.83
N ASP A 28 -36.61 -37.14 -28.51
CA ASP A 28 -37.18 -38.19 -27.65
C ASP A 28 -37.38 -37.65 -26.22
N ASP A 29 -38.62 -37.84 -25.80
CA ASP A 29 -39.27 -37.47 -24.55
C ASP A 29 -38.82 -38.35 -23.37
N GLU A 30 -38.84 -37.83 -22.14
CA GLU A 30 -39.55 -38.49 -21.04
C GLU A 30 -39.99 -37.45 -20.00
N GLU A 31 -41.30 -37.37 -19.86
CA GLU A 31 -42.06 -36.60 -18.89
C GLU A 31 -42.67 -37.60 -17.90
N PHE A 32 -42.57 -37.37 -16.58
CA PHE A 32 -43.61 -37.85 -15.68
C PHE A 32 -43.78 -36.90 -14.48
N SER A 33 -45.02 -36.46 -14.37
CA SER A 33 -45.63 -35.61 -13.35
C SER A 33 -45.90 -36.38 -12.05
N VAL A 34 -46.27 -35.68 -10.97
CA VAL A 34 -47.48 -35.93 -10.16
C VAL A 34 -47.51 -35.03 -8.90
N GLN A 35 -48.52 -34.14 -8.90
CA GLN A 35 -49.51 -33.78 -7.86
C GLN A 35 -49.08 -33.41 -6.43
N GLY A 36 -49.68 -32.32 -5.95
CA GLY A 36 -49.77 -31.98 -4.54
C GLY A 36 -51.03 -32.53 -3.88
N GLU A 37 -50.98 -32.62 -2.55
CA GLU A 37 -52.13 -32.73 -1.66
C GLU A 37 -51.85 -31.88 -0.40
N GLU A 38 -52.82 -31.04 -0.03
CA GLU A 38 -52.96 -30.47 1.31
C GLU A 38 -53.53 -31.54 2.26
N LEU A 39 -53.24 -31.46 3.57
CA LEU A 39 -54.23 -31.48 4.66
C LEU A 39 -53.57 -31.41 6.06
N GLN A 40 -54.02 -30.38 6.79
CA GLN A 40 -54.39 -30.33 8.22
C GLN A 40 -53.36 -30.34 9.36
N ASP A 41 -53.67 -29.42 10.28
CA ASP A 41 -53.06 -29.05 11.54
C ASP A 41 -53.07 -30.16 12.60
N GLU A 42 -51.99 -30.28 13.37
CA GLU A 42 -52.05 -30.64 14.79
C GLU A 42 -51.03 -29.81 15.58
N GLU A 43 -51.54 -29.14 16.61
CA GLU A 43 -50.81 -28.33 17.58
C GLU A 43 -49.80 -29.18 18.36
N ASP A 44 -48.57 -28.68 18.54
CA ASP A 44 -47.79 -29.06 19.70
C ASP A 44 -47.02 -27.85 20.27
N VAL A 45 -47.37 -27.55 21.52
CA VAL A 45 -46.92 -26.42 22.32
C VAL A 45 -45.52 -26.71 22.86
N ILE A 46 -44.49 -26.05 22.34
CA ILE A 46 -43.19 -25.95 23.04
C ILE A 46 -42.64 -24.52 22.95
N GLY A 47 -42.87 -23.76 24.02
CA GLY A 47 -41.94 -22.83 24.63
C GLY A 47 -41.21 -21.84 23.72
N GLY A 48 -41.79 -20.65 23.58
CA GLY A 48 -41.10 -19.49 23.01
C GLY A 48 -39.75 -19.25 23.69
N LYS A 49 -38.67 -19.54 22.96
CA LYS A 49 -37.42 -18.81 23.12
C LYS A 49 -37.48 -17.66 22.13
N GLU A 50 -37.79 -16.47 22.65
CA GLU A 50 -37.44 -15.24 21.99
C GLU A 50 -36.00 -15.33 21.46
N PRO A 51 -35.71 -14.86 20.24
CA PRO A 51 -34.35 -14.73 19.78
C PRO A 51 -33.64 -13.77 20.74
N ARG A 52 -32.73 -14.31 21.57
CA ARG A 52 -31.93 -13.51 22.50
C ARG A 52 -31.22 -12.43 21.70
N GLN A 53 -31.69 -11.19 21.83
CA GLN A 53 -30.96 -10.02 21.35
C GLN A 53 -29.56 -10.04 21.98
N PRO A 54 -28.49 -9.92 21.18
CA PRO A 54 -27.14 -9.98 21.73
C PRO A 54 -26.84 -8.69 22.48
N VAL A 55 -26.70 -8.76 23.81
CA VAL A 55 -25.79 -7.96 24.69
C VAL A 55 -25.49 -6.48 24.27
N ILE A 56 -26.46 -5.71 23.78
CA ILE A 56 -26.25 -4.29 23.39
C ILE A 56 -26.03 -3.41 24.62
N SER A 57 -26.69 -3.71 25.75
CA SER A 57 -26.63 -2.87 26.96
C SER A 57 -25.27 -2.89 27.68
N SER A 58 -24.42 -3.89 27.48
CA SER A 58 -23.19 -4.04 28.29
C SER A 58 -22.10 -3.03 27.93
N TYR A 59 -22.03 -2.60 26.67
CA TYR A 59 -20.93 -1.74 26.21
C TYR A 59 -21.24 -0.25 26.34
N ARG A 60 -22.52 0.14 26.33
CA ARG A 60 -22.93 1.55 26.40
C ARG A 60 -22.39 2.25 27.65
N VAL A 61 -22.59 1.66 28.83
CA VAL A 61 -22.08 2.19 30.11
C VAL A 61 -20.56 2.28 30.09
N LYS A 62 -19.91 1.26 29.53
CA LYS A 62 -18.45 1.21 29.43
C LYS A 62 -17.88 2.28 28.51
N ILE A 63 -18.53 2.54 27.37
CA ILE A 63 -18.15 3.62 26.45
C ILE A 63 -18.28 4.97 27.15
N ILE A 64 -19.37 5.22 27.88
CA ILE A 64 -19.56 6.47 28.64
C ILE A 64 -18.44 6.67 29.67
N GLU A 65 -18.10 5.62 30.42
CA GLU A 65 -16.99 5.66 31.39
C GLU A 65 -15.65 5.99 30.70
N ILE A 66 -15.35 5.31 29.59
CA ILE A 66 -14.14 5.55 28.80
C ILE A 66 -14.09 7.00 28.31
N LEU A 67 -15.17 7.50 27.70
CA LEU A 67 -15.24 8.86 27.18
C LEU A 67 -15.01 9.90 28.28
N LYS A 68 -15.59 9.70 29.48
CA LYS A 68 -15.33 10.55 30.64
C LYS A 68 -13.84 10.52 31.04
N ASN A 69 -13.24 9.33 31.08
CA ASN A 69 -11.84 9.16 31.47
C ASN A 69 -10.86 9.75 30.44
N LEU A 70 -11.25 9.85 29.15
CA LEU A 70 -10.45 10.55 28.13
C LEU A 70 -10.30 12.05 28.42
N HIS A 71 -11.23 12.68 29.16
CA HIS A 71 -11.15 14.09 29.55
C HIS A 71 -10.40 14.33 30.87
N SER A 72 -9.94 13.28 31.54
CA SER A 72 -9.18 13.42 32.79
C SER A 72 -7.88 14.19 32.57
N PRO A 73 -7.46 15.10 33.47
CA PRO A 73 -6.16 15.77 33.37
C PRO A 73 -4.98 14.80 33.65
N GLU A 74 -5.23 13.63 34.23
CA GLU A 74 -4.19 12.67 34.60
C GLU A 74 -3.80 11.77 33.42
N ILE A 75 -2.52 11.82 33.01
CA ILE A 75 -1.97 11.02 31.91
C ILE A 75 -2.24 9.53 32.04
N LYS A 76 -2.17 9.00 33.27
CA LYS A 76 -2.43 7.58 33.52
C LYS A 76 -3.88 7.22 33.18
N ILE A 77 -4.84 8.08 33.56
CA ILE A 77 -6.27 7.80 33.37
C ILE A 77 -6.63 7.84 31.89
N TYR A 78 -6.32 8.92 31.16
CA TYR A 78 -6.73 9.00 29.75
C TYR A 78 -5.91 8.08 28.84
N SER A 79 -4.66 7.74 29.20
CA SER A 79 -3.87 6.76 28.44
C SER A 79 -4.43 5.35 28.59
N GLU A 80 -4.82 4.93 29.79
CA GLU A 80 -5.47 3.63 30.00
C GLU A 80 -6.85 3.59 29.35
N ALA A 81 -7.65 4.66 29.44
CA ALA A 81 -8.93 4.75 28.73
C ALA A 81 -8.76 4.64 27.21
N SER A 82 -7.75 5.31 26.63
CA SER A 82 -7.44 5.22 25.20
C SER A 82 -7.05 3.80 24.80
N LYS A 83 -6.17 3.14 25.58
CA LYS A 83 -5.72 1.76 25.32
C LYS A 83 -6.88 0.78 25.44
N GLU A 84 -7.72 0.94 26.46
CA GLU A 84 -8.91 0.11 26.66
C GLU A 84 -9.85 0.24 25.46
N PHE A 85 -10.13 1.46 25.01
CA PHE A 85 -11.01 1.65 23.87
C PHE A 85 -10.41 1.09 22.58
N ILE A 86 -9.12 1.30 22.33
CA ILE A 86 -8.41 0.68 21.20
C ILE A 86 -8.53 -0.85 21.23
N ARG A 87 -8.35 -1.47 22.41
CA ARG A 87 -8.46 -2.92 22.58
C ARG A 87 -9.87 -3.42 22.26
N LEU A 88 -10.88 -2.70 22.73
CA LEU A 88 -12.29 -3.01 22.44
C LEU A 88 -12.60 -2.91 20.94
N LEU A 89 -12.17 -1.83 20.29
CA LEU A 89 -12.38 -1.60 18.85
C LEU A 89 -11.66 -2.62 17.96
N LYS A 90 -10.54 -3.20 18.43
CA LYS A 90 -9.79 -4.23 17.69
C LYS A 90 -10.27 -5.66 17.97
N GLY A 91 -11.14 -5.84 18.97
CA GLY A 91 -11.68 -7.16 19.32
C GLY A 91 -12.74 -7.63 18.33
N GLU A 92 -13.18 -8.88 18.50
CA GLU A 92 -14.21 -9.51 17.65
C GLU A 92 -15.53 -8.73 17.62
N THR A 93 -15.89 -8.09 18.74
CA THR A 93 -17.10 -7.25 18.86
C THR A 93 -16.86 -5.77 18.50
N GLY A 94 -15.69 -5.43 17.96
CA GLY A 94 -15.28 -4.06 17.68
C GLY A 94 -16.25 -3.26 16.81
N GLY A 95 -16.84 -3.92 15.80
CA GLY A 95 -17.86 -3.31 14.93
C GLY A 95 -19.12 -2.88 15.66
N GLY A 96 -19.62 -3.72 16.57
CA GLY A 96 -20.75 -3.40 17.44
C GLY A 96 -20.44 -2.25 18.40
N ILE A 97 -19.23 -2.24 18.96
CA ILE A 97 -18.76 -1.18 19.87
C ILE A 97 -18.63 0.15 19.14
N LEU A 98 -18.09 0.16 17.92
CA LEU A 98 -18.02 1.36 17.09
C LEU A 98 -19.42 1.91 16.78
N ARG A 99 -20.36 1.03 16.41
CA ARG A 99 -21.75 1.40 16.14
C ARG A 99 -22.42 2.05 17.34
N GLU A 100 -22.29 1.43 18.52
CA GLU A 100 -22.84 1.97 19.77
C GLU A 100 -22.20 3.33 20.10
N TYR A 101 -20.88 3.47 19.94
CA TYR A 101 -20.18 4.73 20.14
C TYR A 101 -20.71 5.84 19.22
N ILE A 102 -20.87 5.57 17.93
CA ILE A 102 -21.34 6.57 16.97
C ILE A 102 -22.82 6.90 17.17
N GLN A 103 -23.64 5.97 17.65
CA GLN A 103 -25.02 6.26 18.05
C GLN A 103 -25.08 7.17 19.29
N LEU A 104 -24.22 6.94 20.28
CA LEU A 104 -24.10 7.80 21.47
C LEU A 104 -23.58 9.20 21.14
N ALA A 105 -22.57 9.28 20.29
CA ALA A 105 -21.77 10.47 20.05
C ALA A 105 -21.52 10.70 18.54
N PRO A 106 -22.56 11.01 17.74
CA PRO A 106 -22.48 11.02 16.28
C PRO A 106 -21.51 12.06 15.72
N LYS A 107 -21.25 13.15 16.45
CA LYS A 107 -20.32 14.21 16.05
C LYS A 107 -18.89 13.98 16.56
N CYS A 108 -18.66 12.93 17.34
CA CYS A 108 -17.38 12.62 18.00
C CYS A 108 -16.79 13.82 18.77
N SER A 109 -17.64 14.69 19.33
CA SER A 109 -17.22 15.95 19.97
C SER A 109 -16.40 15.70 21.24
N GLU A 110 -16.66 14.59 21.92
CA GLU A 110 -15.95 14.10 23.09
C GLU A 110 -14.50 13.78 22.75
N ILE A 111 -14.25 13.16 21.60
CA ILE A 111 -12.89 12.87 21.12
C ILE A 111 -12.17 14.16 20.72
N MET A 112 -12.88 15.10 20.08
CA MET A 112 -12.31 16.41 19.73
C MET A 112 -12.00 17.26 20.96
N GLU A 113 -12.80 17.12 22.03
CA GLU A 113 -12.55 17.78 23.30
C GLU A 113 -11.37 17.15 24.05
N ALA A 114 -11.28 15.81 24.07
CA ALA A 114 -10.11 15.11 24.60
C ALA A 114 -8.83 15.50 23.86
N TRP A 115 -8.88 15.64 22.53
CA TRP A 115 -7.78 16.20 21.75
C TRP A 115 -7.41 17.60 22.23
N ARG A 116 -8.39 18.49 22.40
CA ARG A 116 -8.16 19.88 22.80
C ARG A 116 -7.49 19.97 24.17
N LEU A 117 -7.96 19.18 25.14
CA LEU A 117 -7.43 19.15 26.51
C LEU A 117 -5.97 18.66 26.57
N HIS A 118 -5.61 17.70 25.73
CA HIS A 118 -4.31 17.03 25.79
C HIS A 118 -3.30 17.49 24.73
N GLN A 119 -3.67 18.51 23.96
CA GLN A 119 -2.81 19.07 22.91
C GLN A 119 -1.43 19.47 23.47
N GLY A 120 -0.37 19.03 22.82
CA GLY A 120 1.01 19.35 23.22
C GLY A 120 1.54 18.52 24.40
N MET A 121 0.67 17.84 25.14
CA MET A 121 1.02 17.05 26.32
C MET A 121 1.72 15.73 25.93
N PRO A 122 2.57 15.15 26.80
CA PRO A 122 3.28 13.89 26.50
C PRO A 122 2.35 12.72 26.12
N GLY A 123 1.16 12.65 26.72
CA GLY A 123 0.20 11.58 26.46
C GLY A 123 -0.64 11.77 25.18
N MET A 124 -0.43 12.84 24.41
CA MET A 124 -1.19 13.11 23.18
C MET A 124 -1.16 11.93 22.19
N SER A 125 -0.06 11.18 22.16
CA SER A 125 0.09 9.98 21.33
C SER A 125 -1.03 8.94 21.54
N HIS A 126 -1.60 8.84 22.75
CA HIS A 126 -2.71 7.93 23.05
C HIS A 126 -4.01 8.37 22.38
N ILE A 127 -4.31 9.66 22.41
CA ILE A 127 -5.49 10.24 21.76
C ILE A 127 -5.37 10.09 20.24
N LEU A 128 -4.22 10.46 19.66
CA LEU A 128 -3.97 10.31 18.22
C LEU A 128 -4.12 8.86 17.76
N SER A 129 -3.60 7.91 18.55
CA SER A 129 -3.69 6.47 18.26
C SER A 129 -5.14 5.97 18.33
N LEU A 130 -5.92 6.44 19.30
CA LEU A 130 -7.35 6.09 19.40
C LEU A 130 -8.11 6.59 18.17
N VAL A 131 -7.94 7.85 17.79
CA VAL A 131 -8.59 8.42 16.60
C VAL A 131 -8.18 7.66 15.34
N SER A 132 -6.90 7.32 15.20
CA SER A 132 -6.39 6.50 14.10
C SER A 132 -7.08 5.13 14.00
N VAL A 133 -7.31 4.45 15.13
CA VAL A 133 -8.01 3.16 15.18
C VAL A 133 -9.48 3.31 14.82
N ILE A 134 -10.17 4.34 15.35
CA ILE A 134 -11.56 4.64 15.01
C ILE A 134 -11.71 4.85 13.50
N LEU A 135 -10.88 5.69 12.87
CA LEU A 135 -10.96 6.00 11.44
C LEU A 135 -10.58 4.83 10.50
N ASN A 136 -9.79 3.87 11.00
CA ASN A 136 -9.38 2.68 10.25
C ASN A 136 -10.29 1.48 10.44
N HIS A 137 -11.27 1.53 11.35
CA HIS A 137 -12.13 0.39 11.60
C HIS A 137 -12.89 -0.01 10.33
N PRO A 138 -12.93 -1.30 9.95
CA PRO A 138 -13.58 -1.78 8.72
C PRO A 138 -15.05 -1.34 8.58
N ASP A 139 -15.84 -1.48 9.64
CA ASP A 139 -17.26 -1.06 9.67
C ASP A 139 -17.46 0.46 9.47
N GLY A 140 -16.40 1.24 9.60
CA GLY A 140 -16.40 2.68 9.38
C GLY A 140 -16.05 3.11 7.96
N LYS A 141 -15.77 2.18 7.03
CA LYS A 141 -15.25 2.51 5.69
C LYS A 141 -16.33 2.84 4.65
N SER A 142 -17.56 2.37 4.84
CA SER A 142 -18.64 2.60 3.87
C SER A 142 -19.32 3.95 4.06
N LEU A 143 -19.21 4.84 3.07
CA LEU A 143 -19.92 6.13 3.06
C LEU A 143 -21.43 6.01 2.86
N ALA A 144 -21.93 4.80 2.55
CA ALA A 144 -23.36 4.52 2.51
C ALA A 144 -23.96 4.33 3.92
N ASP A 145 -23.17 3.87 4.89
CA ASP A 145 -23.59 3.71 6.29
C ASP A 145 -23.48 5.06 7.03
N PRO A 146 -24.49 5.45 7.85
CA PRO A 146 -24.35 6.53 8.83
C PRO A 146 -23.03 6.55 9.60
N ILE A 147 -22.50 5.40 10.02
CA ILE A 147 -21.21 5.31 10.74
C ILE A 147 -20.09 5.90 9.89
N GLY A 148 -19.96 5.44 8.64
CA GLY A 148 -18.91 5.91 7.75
C GLY A 148 -19.03 7.40 7.46
N ARG A 149 -20.24 7.94 7.25
CA ARG A 149 -20.46 9.39 7.06
C ARG A 149 -20.06 10.22 8.28
N ASN A 150 -20.30 9.73 9.49
CA ASN A 150 -19.92 10.40 10.71
C ASN A 150 -18.39 10.41 10.88
N LEU A 151 -17.73 9.29 10.61
CA LEU A 151 -16.27 9.19 10.66
C LEU A 151 -15.58 10.01 9.56
N ASP A 152 -16.15 10.05 8.36
CA ASP A 152 -15.70 10.89 7.26
C ASP A 152 -15.80 12.38 7.61
N SER A 153 -16.86 12.76 8.35
CA SER A 153 -17.02 14.12 8.87
C SER A 153 -16.01 14.44 9.98
N LEU A 154 -15.70 13.50 10.88
CA LEU A 154 -14.63 13.64 11.86
C LEU A 154 -13.26 13.81 11.18
N ALA A 155 -12.95 12.97 10.20
CA ALA A 155 -11.68 13.03 9.46
C ALA A 155 -11.51 14.38 8.75
N ARG A 156 -12.57 14.90 8.12
CA ARG A 156 -12.55 16.26 7.55
C ARG A 156 -12.30 17.34 8.58
N LEU A 157 -13.00 17.29 9.71
CA LEU A 157 -12.81 18.26 10.78
C LEU A 157 -11.36 18.28 11.29
N ILE A 158 -10.70 17.11 11.37
CA ILE A 158 -9.28 17.01 11.74
C ILE A 158 -8.40 17.69 10.70
N VAL A 159 -8.62 17.41 9.41
CA VAL A 159 -7.86 18.00 8.29
C VAL A 159 -8.02 19.53 8.27
N GLU A 160 -9.24 20.03 8.46
CA GLU A 160 -9.56 21.46 8.41
C GLU A 160 -9.06 22.24 9.63
N THR A 161 -9.11 21.64 10.83
CA THR A 161 -8.92 22.40 12.08
C THR A 161 -7.72 21.97 12.92
N LYS A 162 -7.11 20.81 12.67
CA LYS A 162 -6.06 20.22 13.53
C LYS A 162 -4.73 19.95 12.83
N LEU A 163 -4.57 20.34 11.57
CA LEU A 163 -3.31 20.11 10.85
C LEU A 163 -2.11 20.80 11.52
N SER A 164 -2.28 22.02 12.04
CA SER A 164 -1.24 22.73 12.82
C SER A 164 -0.82 21.94 14.06
N ASN A 165 -1.78 21.34 14.77
CA ASN A 165 -1.52 20.49 15.92
C ASN A 165 -0.70 19.26 15.50
N ILE A 166 -1.06 18.62 14.38
CA ILE A 166 -0.32 17.47 13.85
C ILE A 166 1.14 17.85 13.53
N TYR A 167 1.41 19.05 13.00
CA TYR A 167 2.78 19.51 12.77
C TYR A 167 3.60 19.67 14.05
N ILE A 168 2.99 20.12 15.14
CA ILE A 168 3.64 20.16 16.46
C ILE A 168 4.03 18.75 16.90
N GLU A 169 3.13 17.77 16.74
CA GLU A 169 3.36 16.38 17.13
C GLU A 169 4.45 15.70 16.28
N LEU A 170 4.46 15.94 14.96
CA LEU A 170 5.51 15.48 14.04
C LEU A 170 6.88 16.08 14.37
N SER A 171 6.91 17.32 14.89
CA SER A 171 8.13 18.04 15.24
C SER A 171 8.59 17.81 16.68
N SER A 172 7.85 17.01 17.46
CA SER A 172 8.20 16.66 18.84
C SER A 172 9.51 15.85 18.91
N GLN A 173 10.09 15.71 20.10
CA GLN A 173 11.25 14.81 20.31
C GLN A 173 10.83 13.39 20.74
N ASP A 174 9.54 13.14 20.96
CA ASP A 174 9.03 11.81 21.33
C ASP A 174 8.58 11.05 20.07
N SER A 175 9.30 9.97 19.76
CA SER A 175 8.98 9.13 18.61
C SER A 175 7.60 8.51 18.64
N ARG A 176 6.99 8.30 19.81
CA ARG A 176 5.61 7.78 19.92
C ARG A 176 4.60 8.82 19.45
N ARG A 177 4.82 10.10 19.77
CA ARG A 177 4.00 11.22 19.30
C ARG A 177 4.12 11.38 17.79
N GLN A 178 5.35 11.33 17.28
CA GLN A 178 5.63 11.36 15.84
C GLN A 178 4.93 10.22 15.09
N SER A 179 5.08 8.97 15.57
CA SER A 179 4.45 7.80 14.95
C SER A 179 2.93 7.84 15.02
N ALA A 180 2.36 8.28 16.14
CA ALA A 180 0.91 8.41 16.28
C ALA A 180 0.33 9.49 15.35
N ALA A 181 1.04 10.61 15.15
CA ALA A 181 0.67 11.64 14.19
C ALA A 181 0.72 11.14 12.73
N LEU A 182 1.78 10.42 12.35
CA LEU A 182 1.90 9.81 11.02
C LEU A 182 0.81 8.75 10.78
N ASN A 183 0.56 7.89 11.77
CA ASN A 183 -0.49 6.87 11.69
C ASN A 183 -1.88 7.49 11.56
N LEU A 184 -2.16 8.57 12.29
CA LEU A 184 -3.42 9.30 12.16
C LEU A 184 -3.58 9.88 10.75
N LEU A 185 -2.56 10.58 10.23
CA LEU A 185 -2.60 11.10 8.86
C LEU A 185 -2.85 9.98 7.85
N ALA A 186 -2.16 8.84 8.00
CA ALA A 186 -2.36 7.68 7.14
C ALA A 186 -3.80 7.13 7.24
N SER A 187 -4.42 7.19 8.42
CA SER A 187 -5.79 6.73 8.65
C SER A 187 -6.82 7.65 7.98
N VAL A 188 -6.58 8.96 8.04
CA VAL A 188 -7.38 9.97 7.35
C VAL A 188 -7.30 9.78 5.84
N VAL A 189 -6.09 9.59 5.29
CA VAL A 189 -5.88 9.35 3.85
C VAL A 189 -6.59 8.07 3.40
N ARG A 190 -6.46 6.98 4.16
CA ARG A 190 -7.14 5.69 3.89
C ARG A 190 -8.66 5.74 4.06
N HIS A 191 -9.22 6.81 4.61
CA HIS A 191 -10.64 6.84 4.89
C HIS A 191 -11.46 7.05 3.61
N SER A 192 -11.05 7.99 2.75
CA SER A 192 -11.68 8.18 1.44
C SER A 192 -10.73 8.82 0.43
N GLY A 193 -10.95 8.56 -0.86
CA GLY A 193 -10.15 9.17 -1.93
C GLY A 193 -10.24 10.71 -1.97
N ARG A 194 -11.37 11.27 -1.51
CA ARG A 194 -11.56 12.70 -1.33
C ARG A 194 -10.63 13.25 -0.24
N LEU A 195 -10.62 12.65 0.94
CA LEU A 195 -9.71 13.03 2.03
C LEU A 195 -8.25 12.87 1.63
N ALA A 196 -7.91 11.80 0.90
CA ALA A 196 -6.57 11.64 0.35
C ALA A 196 -6.16 12.81 -0.56
N SER A 197 -7.07 13.28 -1.42
CA SER A 197 -6.85 14.45 -2.29
C SER A 197 -6.76 15.76 -1.52
N GLU A 198 -7.59 15.94 -0.48
CA GLU A 198 -7.57 17.11 0.39
C GLU A 198 -6.25 17.18 1.18
N VAL A 199 -5.84 16.09 1.83
CA VAL A 199 -4.56 16.03 2.55
C VAL A 199 -3.40 16.25 1.59
N ALA A 200 -3.40 15.63 0.41
CA ALA A 200 -2.37 15.87 -0.60
C ALA A 200 -2.27 17.35 -0.99
N LYS A 201 -3.40 18.06 -1.09
CA LYS A 201 -3.39 19.48 -1.44
C LYS A 201 -2.83 20.38 -0.33
N ILE A 202 -3.15 20.10 0.93
CA ILE A 202 -2.87 21.04 2.04
C ILE A 202 -1.63 20.67 2.88
N PHE A 203 -1.19 19.41 2.84
CA PHE A 203 -0.05 18.97 3.63
C PHE A 203 1.27 19.44 3.02
N ASP A 204 2.12 20.08 3.82
CA ASP A 204 3.48 20.44 3.41
C ASP A 204 4.43 19.23 3.36
N PHE A 205 4.62 18.68 2.15
CA PHE A 205 5.57 17.59 1.90
C PHE A 205 7.05 18.01 1.94
N LYS A 206 7.35 19.32 2.07
CA LYS A 206 8.71 19.84 2.15
C LYS A 206 9.19 20.05 3.58
N LEU A 207 8.38 19.64 4.57
CA LEU A 207 8.75 19.72 5.97
C LEU A 207 10.09 19.02 6.24
N PRO A 208 11.11 19.75 6.75
CA PRO A 208 12.44 19.19 6.98
C PRO A 208 12.44 17.95 7.89
N VAL A 209 11.50 17.91 8.85
CA VAL A 209 11.35 16.81 9.80
C VAL A 209 11.02 15.48 9.12
N LEU A 210 10.37 15.48 7.95
CA LEU A 210 10.01 14.24 7.23
C LEU A 210 11.24 13.42 6.86
N SER A 211 12.36 14.07 6.51
CA SER A 211 13.62 13.38 6.24
C SER A 211 14.12 12.62 7.48
N LYS A 212 14.03 13.22 8.67
CA LYS A 212 14.38 12.58 9.95
C LYS A 212 13.42 11.43 10.26
N LEU A 213 12.12 11.62 10.06
CA LEU A 213 11.07 10.63 10.35
C LEU A 213 11.17 9.40 9.45
N SER A 214 11.69 9.57 8.23
CA SER A 214 11.97 8.48 7.30
C SER A 214 12.97 7.44 7.84
N GLY A 215 13.73 7.78 8.88
CA GLY A 215 14.76 6.91 9.47
C GLY A 215 16.08 6.88 8.68
N ILE A 216 16.10 7.43 7.47
CA ILE A 216 17.29 7.49 6.62
C ILE A 216 18.07 8.74 6.97
N GLN A 217 19.23 8.57 7.61
CA GLN A 217 20.18 9.66 7.80
C GLN A 217 21.41 9.41 6.94
N LYS A 218 21.77 10.40 6.10
CA LYS A 218 23.08 10.45 5.45
C LYS A 218 24.14 10.54 6.55
N LYS A 219 24.97 9.51 6.74
CA LYS A 219 26.10 9.62 7.64
C LYS A 219 27.33 10.08 6.86
N LYS A 220 27.98 11.15 7.34
CA LYS A 220 29.39 11.42 7.03
C LYS A 220 30.23 10.32 7.69
N GLY A 221 30.72 9.37 6.90
CA GLY A 221 32.06 8.81 7.09
C GLY A 221 32.29 7.64 8.05
N ARG A 222 31.31 6.91 8.59
CA ARG A 222 31.58 5.64 9.33
C ARG A 222 30.37 4.73 9.38
N GLU A 223 30.53 3.52 8.86
CA GLU A 223 29.69 2.30 8.92
C GLU A 223 28.25 2.46 9.42
N GLU A 224 27.33 1.96 8.59
CA GLU A 224 25.92 1.77 8.88
C GLU A 224 25.78 0.86 10.12
N ARG A 225 25.62 1.48 11.29
CA ARG A 225 25.13 0.73 12.45
C ARG A 225 23.64 0.50 12.21
N HIS A 226 23.26 -0.76 11.99
CA HIS A 226 21.88 -1.27 12.08
C HIS A 226 21.36 -1.28 13.54
N GLY A 227 21.75 -0.29 14.35
CA GLY A 227 21.37 -0.20 15.76
C GLY A 227 20.19 0.72 15.98
N LEU A 228 19.06 0.16 16.43
CA LEU A 228 17.93 0.86 17.08
C LEU A 228 17.19 1.95 16.26
N ARG A 229 17.27 1.95 14.93
CA ARG A 229 16.64 2.99 14.09
C ARG A 229 15.32 2.51 13.49
N GLY A 230 14.18 2.84 14.10
CA GLY A 230 12.92 2.49 13.43
C GLY A 230 11.58 2.86 14.07
N SER A 231 11.51 3.49 15.24
CA SER A 231 10.18 3.70 15.88
C SER A 231 9.21 4.53 15.02
N THR A 232 9.72 5.47 14.22
CA THR A 232 8.91 6.26 13.26
C THR A 232 8.91 5.72 11.84
N ARG A 233 9.88 4.86 11.48
CA ARG A 233 10.11 4.40 10.12
C ARG A 233 8.86 3.75 9.53
N ARG A 234 8.30 2.77 10.24
CA ARG A 234 7.10 2.06 9.81
C ARG A 234 5.88 2.99 9.68
N ALA A 235 5.71 3.93 10.60
CA ALA A 235 4.63 4.92 10.54
C ALA A 235 4.80 5.90 9.36
N PHE A 236 6.03 6.32 9.07
CA PHE A 236 6.36 7.17 7.92
C PHE A 236 6.05 6.45 6.60
N VAL A 237 6.48 5.19 6.47
CA VAL A 237 6.14 4.35 5.32
C VAL A 237 4.62 4.17 5.22
N GLY A 238 3.96 3.88 6.34
CA GLY A 238 2.50 3.76 6.43
C GLY A 238 1.77 5.01 5.93
N PHE A 239 2.24 6.20 6.27
CA PHE A 239 1.72 7.48 5.78
C PHE A 239 1.98 7.68 4.29
N ALA A 240 3.21 7.54 3.82
CA ALA A 240 3.55 7.76 2.41
C ALA A 240 2.79 6.80 1.47
N MET A 241 2.70 5.53 1.87
CA MET A 241 2.06 4.48 1.08
C MET A 241 0.53 4.57 1.13
N SER A 242 -0.06 5.19 2.16
CA SER A 242 -1.53 5.36 2.24
C SER A 242 -2.13 6.09 1.04
N PHE A 243 -1.41 7.05 0.44
CA PHE A 243 -1.86 7.70 -0.80
C PHE A 243 -1.86 6.76 -2.00
N LEU A 244 -0.90 5.83 -2.05
CA LEU A 244 -0.76 4.90 -3.17
C LEU A 244 -1.81 3.78 -3.12
N GLU A 245 -2.18 3.34 -1.92
CA GLU A 245 -3.24 2.34 -1.72
C GLU A 245 -4.59 2.77 -2.31
N ILE A 246 -4.91 4.08 -2.27
CA ILE A 246 -6.15 4.65 -2.84
C ILE A 246 -6.25 4.36 -4.33
N GLY A 247 -5.13 4.31 -5.05
CA GLY A 247 -5.10 3.91 -6.45
C GLY A 247 -5.74 4.91 -7.43
N ASN A 248 -6.09 6.13 -7.01
CA ASN A 248 -6.67 7.12 -7.91
C ASN A 248 -5.59 7.70 -8.87
N PRO A 249 -5.71 7.57 -10.20
CA PRO A 249 -4.65 7.95 -11.13
C PRO A 249 -4.19 9.42 -11.02
N ARG A 250 -5.13 10.36 -10.80
CA ARG A 250 -4.81 11.79 -10.67
C ARG A 250 -4.01 12.05 -9.40
N LEU A 251 -4.43 11.46 -8.28
CA LEU A 251 -3.73 11.55 -7.01
C LEU A 251 -2.34 10.91 -7.10
N LEU A 252 -2.24 9.69 -7.64
CA LEU A 252 -0.98 8.98 -7.82
C LEU A 252 0.04 9.81 -8.60
N ARG A 253 -0.38 10.36 -9.75
CA ARG A 253 0.49 11.20 -10.59
C ARG A 253 1.01 12.43 -9.85
N TRP A 254 0.19 13.04 -8.99
CA TRP A 254 0.58 14.21 -8.23
C TRP A 254 1.49 13.84 -7.05
N VAL A 255 1.11 12.84 -6.26
CA VAL A 255 1.81 12.51 -5.01
C VAL A 255 3.18 11.91 -5.28
N LEU A 256 3.34 11.09 -6.32
CA LEU A 256 4.64 10.49 -6.69
C LEU A 256 5.70 11.52 -7.08
N GLN A 257 5.31 12.77 -7.38
CA GLN A 257 6.23 13.87 -7.63
C GLN A 257 6.84 14.43 -6.32
N GLN A 258 6.29 14.07 -5.15
CA GLN A 258 6.84 14.43 -3.84
C GLN A 258 8.09 13.59 -3.53
N ARG A 259 9.20 13.98 -4.16
CA ARG A 259 10.48 13.24 -4.13
C ARG A 259 11.01 13.00 -2.73
N GLU A 260 10.89 13.96 -1.82
CA GLU A 260 11.38 13.82 -0.44
C GLU A 260 10.64 12.71 0.31
N LEU A 261 9.33 12.57 0.08
CA LEU A 261 8.52 11.54 0.70
C LEU A 261 8.90 10.14 0.17
N TYR A 262 8.85 9.95 -1.14
CA TYR A 262 9.06 8.61 -1.73
C TYR A 262 10.52 8.20 -1.80
N SER A 263 11.48 9.13 -1.90
CA SER A 263 12.89 8.77 -1.70
C SER A 263 13.17 8.36 -0.26
N GLY A 264 12.47 8.97 0.70
CA GLY A 264 12.45 8.54 2.09
C GLY A 264 11.87 7.13 2.27
N VAL A 265 10.92 6.69 1.45
CA VAL A 265 10.46 5.29 1.47
C VAL A 265 11.51 4.36 0.84
N LEU A 266 11.90 4.64 -0.41
CA LEU A 266 12.59 3.69 -1.28
C LEU A 266 14.08 3.49 -0.96
N ARG A 267 14.71 4.40 -0.20
CA ARG A 267 16.11 4.23 0.25
C ARG A 267 16.22 3.42 1.53
N GLY A 268 15.11 3.13 2.20
CA GLY A 268 15.08 2.46 3.50
C GLY A 268 14.99 0.94 3.42
N PHE A 269 14.84 0.34 2.23
CA PHE A 269 14.58 -1.11 2.12
C PHE A 269 15.63 -1.97 2.81
N GLY A 270 16.92 -1.61 2.71
CA GLY A 270 18.00 -2.35 3.38
C GLY A 270 17.94 -2.34 4.91
N SER A 271 17.10 -1.50 5.51
CA SER A 271 16.89 -1.40 6.97
C SER A 271 15.49 -1.78 7.42
N ASP A 272 14.57 -2.05 6.49
CA ASP A 272 13.18 -2.37 6.78
C ASP A 272 13.01 -3.86 7.08
N ASP A 273 12.04 -4.19 7.93
CA ASP A 273 11.61 -5.58 8.14
C ASP A 273 10.93 -6.17 6.88
N PRO A 274 10.93 -7.51 6.72
CA PRO A 274 10.34 -8.18 5.56
C PRO A 274 8.88 -7.77 5.30
N GLU A 275 8.07 -7.60 6.35
CA GLU A 275 6.66 -7.23 6.22
C GLU A 275 6.51 -5.82 5.63
N THR A 276 7.35 -4.87 6.05
CA THR A 276 7.37 -3.51 5.52
C THR A 276 7.83 -3.50 4.05
N ILE A 277 8.83 -4.29 3.70
CA ILE A 277 9.29 -4.45 2.30
C ILE A 277 8.15 -5.01 1.43
N ILE A 278 7.53 -6.12 1.87
CA ILE A 278 6.41 -6.75 1.15
C ILE A 278 5.26 -5.77 0.97
N TYR A 279 4.90 -5.02 2.01
CA TYR A 279 3.85 -4.01 1.96
C TYR A 279 4.12 -2.93 0.91
N VAL A 280 5.33 -2.36 0.91
CA VAL A 280 5.71 -1.31 -0.06
C VAL A 280 5.71 -1.86 -1.48
N LEU A 281 6.38 -2.99 -1.71
CA LEU A 281 6.53 -3.57 -3.05
C LEU A 281 5.20 -4.09 -3.60
N SER A 282 4.36 -4.71 -2.77
CA SER A 282 3.00 -5.11 -3.17
C SER A 282 2.16 -3.91 -3.58
N THR A 283 2.26 -2.81 -2.85
CA THR A 283 1.49 -1.60 -3.17
C THR A 283 1.98 -0.97 -4.48
N LEU A 284 3.30 -0.87 -4.69
CA LEU A 284 3.86 -0.38 -5.96
C LEU A 284 3.44 -1.29 -7.13
N ARG A 285 3.59 -2.60 -6.98
CA ARG A 285 3.20 -3.60 -7.98
C ARG A 285 1.73 -3.46 -8.37
N ASN A 286 0.84 -3.44 -7.37
CA ASN A 286 -0.60 -3.55 -7.60
C ASN A 286 -1.29 -2.20 -7.90
N LYS A 287 -0.66 -1.06 -7.58
CA LYS A 287 -1.29 0.28 -7.73
C LYS A 287 -0.53 1.23 -8.63
N VAL A 288 0.77 1.03 -8.82
CA VAL A 288 1.64 1.96 -9.59
C VAL A 288 2.09 1.33 -10.90
N LEU A 289 2.52 0.07 -10.87
CA LEU A 289 3.10 -0.64 -12.02
C LEU A 289 2.06 -1.33 -12.92
N VAL A 290 0.76 -1.14 -12.65
CA VAL A 290 -0.34 -1.62 -13.50
C VAL A 290 -0.72 -0.58 -14.55
N GLU A 291 -1.28 -1.00 -15.68
CA GLU A 291 -1.71 -0.09 -16.76
C GLU A 291 -2.73 0.95 -16.29
N ASP A 292 -3.71 0.50 -15.49
CA ASP A 292 -4.79 1.33 -14.92
C ASP A 292 -4.31 2.50 -14.04
N SER A 293 -3.04 2.48 -13.61
CA SER A 293 -2.50 3.59 -12.82
C SER A 293 -2.40 4.89 -13.63
N LEU A 294 -2.33 4.80 -14.96
CA LEU A 294 -2.12 5.91 -15.90
C LEU A 294 -0.93 6.82 -15.52
N ILE A 295 0.03 6.27 -14.78
CA ILE A 295 1.28 6.94 -14.41
C ILE A 295 2.24 6.84 -15.60
N PRO A 296 2.77 7.97 -16.11
CA PRO A 296 3.71 7.94 -17.22
C PRO A 296 4.96 7.09 -16.93
N PRO A 297 5.52 6.37 -17.93
CA PRO A 297 6.71 5.55 -17.75
C PRO A 297 7.89 6.28 -17.10
N ALA A 298 8.11 7.55 -17.48
CA ALA A 298 9.16 8.38 -16.92
C ALA A 298 9.01 8.59 -15.40
N LEU A 299 7.78 8.74 -14.90
CA LEU A 299 7.52 8.92 -13.46
C LEU A 299 7.68 7.60 -12.70
N ARG A 300 7.29 6.45 -13.29
CA ARG A 300 7.56 5.13 -12.71
C ARG A 300 9.07 4.88 -12.59
N SER A 301 9.81 5.15 -13.65
CA SER A 301 11.28 4.99 -13.73
C SER A 301 12.05 5.77 -12.66
N VAL A 302 11.53 6.92 -12.19
CA VAL A 302 12.17 7.71 -11.12
C VAL A 302 12.16 6.99 -9.77
N LEU A 303 11.16 6.14 -9.50
CA LEU A 303 11.08 5.36 -8.27
C LEU A 303 12.19 4.29 -8.23
N PHE A 304 12.58 3.76 -9.39
CA PHE A 304 13.58 2.70 -9.51
C PHE A 304 14.94 3.27 -9.94
N GLY A 305 15.46 4.19 -9.11
CA GLY A 305 16.83 4.70 -9.24
C GLY A 305 17.89 3.63 -8.91
N SER A 306 19.16 3.90 -9.24
CA SER A 306 20.25 2.93 -9.07
C SER A 306 20.35 2.36 -7.65
N THR A 307 20.23 3.20 -6.61
CA THR A 307 20.23 2.75 -5.21
C THR A 307 19.07 1.81 -4.89
N THR A 308 17.87 2.12 -5.39
CA THR A 308 16.69 1.28 -5.15
C THR A 308 16.82 -0.06 -5.88
N LEU A 309 17.24 -0.05 -7.15
CA LEU A 309 17.48 -1.28 -7.91
C LEU A 309 18.55 -2.17 -7.24
N GLU A 310 19.62 -1.57 -6.72
CA GLU A 310 20.66 -2.30 -6.00
C GLU A 310 20.12 -2.93 -4.71
N GLN A 311 19.35 -2.18 -3.91
CA GLN A 311 18.69 -2.74 -2.72
C GLN A 311 17.73 -3.88 -3.07
N LEU A 312 16.91 -3.73 -4.12
CA LEU A 312 16.01 -4.79 -4.58
C LEU A 312 16.78 -6.02 -5.05
N SER A 313 17.89 -5.85 -5.78
CA SER A 313 18.73 -6.97 -6.19
C SER A 313 19.26 -7.72 -4.97
N TYR A 314 19.80 -7.00 -3.98
CA TYR A 314 20.28 -7.59 -2.74
C TYR A 314 19.18 -8.36 -1.98
N ILE A 315 17.97 -7.81 -1.90
CA ILE A 315 16.82 -8.46 -1.26
C ILE A 315 16.41 -9.71 -2.05
N SER A 316 16.30 -9.62 -3.37
CA SER A 316 15.95 -10.76 -4.23
C SER A 316 16.98 -11.88 -4.15
N GLY A 317 18.26 -11.56 -4.00
CA GLY A 317 19.31 -12.56 -3.87
C GLY A 317 19.50 -13.14 -2.47
N ASN A 318 18.67 -12.74 -1.50
CA ASN A 318 18.77 -13.22 -0.12
C ASN A 318 17.73 -14.32 0.15
N PRO A 319 18.13 -15.60 0.27
CA PRO A 319 17.19 -16.71 0.51
C PRO A 319 16.48 -16.59 1.87
N LEU A 320 17.05 -15.85 2.83
CA LEU A 320 16.45 -15.62 4.15
C LEU A 320 15.36 -14.54 4.14
N ALA A 321 15.22 -13.77 3.04
CA ALA A 321 14.20 -12.72 2.95
C ALA A 321 12.80 -13.28 2.59
N GLY A 322 12.69 -14.58 2.29
CA GLY A 322 11.41 -15.26 2.03
C GLY A 322 10.56 -14.53 0.98
N ARG A 323 9.29 -14.30 1.28
CA ARG A 323 8.35 -13.59 0.38
C ARG A 323 8.81 -12.19 -0.02
N ALA A 324 9.66 -11.53 0.77
CA ALA A 324 10.24 -10.25 0.39
C ALA A 324 11.23 -10.38 -0.78
N ALA A 325 11.97 -11.50 -0.87
CA ALA A 325 12.83 -11.81 -2.01
C ALA A 325 12.00 -12.02 -3.29
N ASP A 326 10.94 -12.83 -3.19
CA ASP A 326 10.07 -13.16 -4.32
C ASP A 326 9.47 -11.90 -4.94
N ILE A 327 8.87 -11.04 -4.12
CA ILE A 327 8.23 -9.83 -4.61
C ILE A 327 9.26 -8.78 -5.10
N ALA A 328 10.46 -8.74 -4.52
CA ALA A 328 11.53 -7.89 -5.02
C ALA A 328 11.98 -8.36 -6.41
N HIS A 329 12.11 -9.67 -6.62
CA HIS A 329 12.42 -10.25 -7.93
C HIS A 329 11.31 -9.95 -8.95
N GLU A 330 10.05 -10.19 -8.61
CA GLU A 330 8.91 -9.87 -9.49
C GLU A 330 8.90 -8.40 -9.90
N VAL A 331 9.07 -7.48 -8.95
CA VAL A 331 9.12 -6.04 -9.23
C VAL A 331 10.32 -5.70 -10.11
N LEU A 332 11.50 -6.29 -9.86
CA LEU A 332 12.67 -6.11 -10.72
C LEU A 332 12.40 -6.56 -12.16
N VAL A 333 11.81 -7.74 -12.34
CA VAL A 333 11.44 -8.24 -13.67
C VAL A 333 10.48 -7.26 -14.35
N MET A 334 9.40 -6.83 -13.68
CA MET A 334 8.45 -5.87 -14.25
C MET A 334 9.13 -4.56 -14.69
N VAL A 335 9.93 -3.95 -13.82
CA VAL A 335 10.50 -2.62 -14.12
C VAL A 335 11.64 -2.70 -15.13
N CYS A 336 12.38 -3.81 -15.17
CA CYS A 336 13.53 -3.97 -16.05
C CYS A 336 13.21 -4.61 -17.41
N THR A 337 12.02 -5.19 -17.60
CA THR A 337 11.69 -5.90 -18.85
C THR A 337 10.51 -5.32 -19.62
N ASP A 338 9.66 -4.51 -18.98
CA ASP A 338 8.52 -3.85 -19.62
C ASP A 338 8.82 -2.36 -19.87
N PRO A 339 8.81 -1.91 -21.15
CA PRO A 339 8.98 -0.50 -21.50
C PRO A 339 7.98 0.45 -20.82
N SER A 340 6.77 -0.01 -20.47
CA SER A 340 5.76 0.81 -19.79
C SER A 340 6.24 1.36 -18.43
N ASN A 341 7.25 0.73 -17.83
CA ASN A 341 7.86 1.15 -16.57
C ASN A 341 9.05 2.10 -16.73
N GLY A 342 9.45 2.39 -17.98
CA GLY A 342 10.36 3.48 -18.34
C GLY A 342 11.85 3.23 -18.09
N LEU A 343 12.26 2.03 -17.67
CA LEU A 343 13.68 1.63 -17.69
C LEU A 343 14.03 0.86 -18.96
N MET A 344 13.23 -0.12 -19.36
CA MET A 344 13.43 -0.83 -20.63
C MET A 344 13.07 0.08 -21.80
N PRO A 345 13.93 0.24 -22.82
CA PRO A 345 13.57 0.92 -24.05
C PRO A 345 12.48 0.15 -24.80
N GLY A 346 11.56 0.90 -25.41
CA GLY A 346 10.55 0.37 -26.32
C GLY A 346 10.68 0.99 -27.70
N LEU A 347 9.71 0.75 -28.58
CA LEU A 347 9.66 1.34 -29.92
C LEU A 347 9.65 2.88 -29.88
N THR A 348 8.90 3.45 -28.94
CA THR A 348 8.72 4.92 -28.79
C THR A 348 9.27 5.45 -27.47
N LEU A 349 9.71 4.56 -26.57
CA LEU A 349 10.17 4.91 -25.23
C LEU A 349 11.69 4.80 -25.15
N LYS A 350 12.36 5.91 -24.82
CA LYS A 350 13.83 5.96 -24.70
C LYS A 350 14.40 4.99 -23.66
N GLY A 351 13.64 4.70 -22.60
CA GLY A 351 14.11 3.92 -21.47
C GLY A 351 15.31 4.55 -20.75
N ASN A 352 16.05 3.73 -20.03
CA ASN A 352 17.29 4.07 -19.35
C ASN A 352 18.28 2.90 -19.45
N GLU A 353 18.79 2.65 -20.66
CA GLU A 353 19.73 1.57 -20.97
C GLU A 353 20.95 1.57 -20.06
N LYS A 354 21.52 2.76 -19.78
CA LYS A 354 22.67 2.90 -18.88
C LYS A 354 22.37 2.34 -17.48
N ARG A 355 21.21 2.70 -16.90
CA ARG A 355 20.83 2.22 -15.55
C ARG A 355 20.59 0.70 -15.54
N LEU A 356 20.02 0.16 -16.61
CA LEU A 356 19.85 -1.30 -16.77
C LEU A 356 21.20 -2.00 -16.86
N LEU A 357 22.10 -1.52 -17.70
CA LEU A 357 23.45 -2.08 -17.85
C LEU A 357 24.22 -2.03 -16.53
N ASP A 358 24.16 -0.90 -15.81
CA ASP A 358 24.78 -0.76 -14.49
C ASP A 358 24.21 -1.74 -13.46
N LEU A 359 22.91 -2.05 -13.52
CA LEU A 359 22.30 -3.10 -12.69
C LEU A 359 22.79 -4.49 -13.11
N MET A 360 22.75 -4.81 -14.41
CA MET A 360 23.17 -6.11 -14.96
C MET A 360 24.58 -6.48 -14.51
N LYS A 361 25.52 -5.52 -14.52
CA LYS A 361 26.90 -5.71 -14.06
C LYS A 361 27.04 -6.03 -12.57
N LYS A 362 26.06 -5.62 -11.76
CA LYS A 362 26.03 -5.87 -10.30
C LYS A 362 25.33 -7.17 -9.92
N LEU A 363 24.60 -7.79 -10.85
CA LEU A 363 23.93 -9.06 -10.60
C LEU A 363 24.96 -10.18 -10.40
N LYS A 364 24.66 -11.08 -9.46
CA LYS A 364 25.49 -12.27 -9.17
C LYS A 364 24.91 -13.51 -9.87
N ALA A 365 24.83 -13.47 -11.20
CA ALA A 365 24.13 -14.47 -12.01
C ALA A 365 24.73 -15.90 -11.89
N THR A 366 25.99 -16.02 -11.49
CA THR A 366 26.63 -17.33 -11.24
C THR A 366 26.32 -17.93 -9.87
N GLU A 367 25.86 -17.11 -8.92
CA GLU A 367 25.68 -17.49 -7.50
C GLU A 367 24.20 -17.49 -7.07
N VAL A 368 23.36 -16.68 -7.72
CA VAL A 368 21.99 -16.40 -7.30
C VAL A 368 21.03 -16.64 -8.46
N ASP A 369 20.06 -17.52 -8.27
CA ASP A 369 19.10 -17.93 -9.31
C ASP A 369 18.24 -16.76 -9.81
N TYR A 370 17.62 -15.99 -8.92
CA TYR A 370 16.86 -14.79 -9.30
C TYR A 370 17.69 -13.73 -10.04
N HIS A 371 18.99 -13.62 -9.74
CA HIS A 371 19.87 -12.72 -10.49
C HIS A 371 20.14 -13.25 -11.90
N ARG A 372 20.34 -14.57 -12.05
CA ARG A 372 20.51 -15.22 -13.35
C ARG A 372 19.26 -15.06 -14.20
N GLU A 373 18.09 -15.35 -13.64
CA GLU A 373 16.80 -15.21 -14.29
C GLU A 373 16.54 -13.76 -14.74
N LEU A 374 16.81 -12.77 -13.86
CA LEU A 374 16.66 -11.36 -14.20
C LEU A 374 17.62 -10.93 -15.33
N LEU A 375 18.89 -11.34 -15.27
CA LEU A 375 19.87 -11.02 -16.31
C LEU A 375 19.43 -11.55 -17.68
N LEU A 376 19.01 -12.82 -17.72
CA LEU A 376 18.51 -13.46 -18.93
C LEU A 376 17.23 -12.79 -19.43
N ALA A 377 16.30 -12.45 -18.53
CA ALA A 377 15.06 -11.77 -18.88
C ALA A 377 15.31 -10.40 -19.52
N ILE A 378 16.26 -9.62 -19.00
CA ILE A 378 16.66 -8.33 -19.60
C ILE A 378 17.32 -8.54 -20.97
N ALA A 379 18.28 -9.47 -21.06
CA ALA A 379 19.00 -9.76 -22.31
C ALA A 379 18.05 -10.21 -23.43
N ASN A 380 17.07 -11.06 -23.11
CA ASN A 380 16.05 -11.55 -24.05
C ASN A 380 15.16 -10.43 -24.60
N LYS A 381 14.93 -9.35 -23.84
CA LYS A 381 14.11 -8.22 -24.30
C LYS A 381 14.86 -7.29 -25.24
N ARG A 382 16.19 -7.18 -25.10
CA ARG A 382 16.99 -6.20 -25.85
C ARG A 382 18.39 -6.72 -26.17
N PRO A 383 18.60 -7.28 -27.37
CA PRO A 383 19.91 -7.80 -27.79
C PRO A 383 21.05 -6.79 -27.71
N SER A 384 20.79 -5.50 -27.96
CA SER A 384 21.82 -4.45 -27.83
C SER A 384 22.33 -4.27 -26.39
N LEU A 385 21.46 -4.45 -25.38
CA LEU A 385 21.89 -4.47 -23.97
C LEU A 385 22.74 -5.71 -23.67
N SER A 386 22.39 -6.85 -24.27
CA SER A 386 23.20 -8.07 -24.15
C SER A 386 24.60 -7.88 -24.73
N ALA A 387 24.72 -7.26 -25.90
CA ALA A 387 26.02 -6.97 -26.51
C ALA A 387 26.85 -6.03 -25.62
N ALA A 388 26.27 -4.91 -25.17
CA ALA A 388 26.94 -3.97 -24.29
C ALA A 388 27.35 -4.59 -22.94
N TYR A 389 26.55 -5.53 -22.41
CA TYR A 389 26.92 -6.29 -21.21
C TYR A 389 28.11 -7.23 -21.46
N MET A 390 28.20 -7.86 -22.63
CA MET A 390 29.32 -8.73 -22.97
C MET A 390 30.62 -7.96 -23.18
N ASP A 391 30.55 -6.73 -23.69
CA ASP A 391 31.71 -5.84 -23.80
C ASP A 391 32.30 -5.48 -22.42
N GLU A 392 31.45 -5.43 -21.39
CA GLU A 392 31.81 -5.16 -19.99
C GLU A 392 31.65 -6.40 -19.10
N PHE A 393 31.81 -7.61 -19.65
CA PHE A 393 31.46 -8.85 -18.96
C PHE A 393 32.23 -8.99 -17.63
N PRO A 394 31.53 -9.06 -16.47
CA PRO A 394 32.16 -8.92 -15.17
C PRO A 394 32.81 -10.20 -14.64
N TYR A 395 32.72 -11.32 -15.37
CA TYR A 395 33.26 -12.61 -14.95
C TYR A 395 34.45 -13.03 -15.81
N HIS A 396 35.42 -13.69 -15.18
CA HIS A 396 36.47 -14.38 -15.93
C HIS A 396 35.89 -15.66 -16.55
N LEU A 397 36.06 -15.81 -17.86
CA LEU A 397 35.70 -17.03 -18.61
C LEU A 397 36.72 -18.16 -18.40
N GLU A 398 37.82 -17.87 -17.71
CA GLU A 398 38.78 -18.89 -17.31
C GLU A 398 38.16 -19.81 -16.25
N PRO A 399 38.30 -21.13 -16.38
CA PRO A 399 37.85 -22.06 -15.36
C PRO A 399 38.55 -21.71 -14.05
N ARG A 400 37.78 -21.36 -13.01
CA ARG A 400 38.35 -21.32 -11.66
C ARG A 400 38.84 -22.72 -11.36
N LEU A 401 40.14 -22.86 -11.04
CA LEU A 401 40.70 -24.09 -10.47
C LEU A 401 39.95 -24.39 -9.17
N SER A 402 38.85 -25.12 -9.25
CA SER A 402 38.15 -25.60 -8.07
C SER A 402 39.01 -26.66 -7.41
N SER A 403 38.90 -26.80 -6.09
CA SER A 403 39.56 -27.88 -5.34
C SER A 403 39.27 -29.26 -5.94
N SER A 404 38.11 -29.43 -6.60
CA SER A 404 37.73 -30.63 -7.34
C SER A 404 38.65 -30.94 -8.53
N TRP A 405 39.14 -29.91 -9.23
CA TRP A 405 40.09 -30.06 -10.34
C TRP A 405 41.51 -30.40 -9.85
N SER A 406 41.92 -29.88 -8.69
CA SER A 406 43.23 -30.18 -8.09
C SER A 406 43.36 -31.63 -7.64
N VAL A 407 42.26 -32.26 -7.19
CA VAL A 407 42.25 -33.69 -6.83
C VAL A 407 42.47 -34.59 -8.06
N LEU A 408 41.96 -34.18 -9.23
CA LEU A 408 42.07 -34.95 -10.48
C LEU A 408 43.50 -35.00 -11.03
N PHE A 409 44.36 -34.02 -10.72
CA PHE A 409 45.76 -33.98 -11.13
C PHE A 409 46.76 -34.39 -10.04
N SER A 410 46.28 -34.77 -8.85
CA SER A 410 47.14 -35.17 -7.73
C SER A 410 47.17 -36.69 -7.49
N GLN A 411 46.56 -37.51 -8.36
CA GLN A 411 46.71 -38.96 -8.29
C GLN A 411 47.97 -39.41 -9.06
N PRO A 412 48.97 -40.02 -8.39
CA PRO A 412 50.09 -40.63 -9.09
C PRO A 412 49.61 -41.86 -9.88
N LEU A 413 50.18 -42.05 -11.08
CA LEU A 413 50.03 -43.23 -11.93
C LEU A 413 50.48 -44.53 -11.24
#